data_AF-A0A9X7GY09-F1
#
_entry.id   AF-A0A9X7GY09-F1
#
_cell.length_a   1.000
_cell.length_b   1.000
_cell.length_c   1.000
_cell.angle_alpha   90.00
_cell.angle_beta   90.00
_cell.angle_gamma   90.00
#
_symmetry.space_group_name_H-M   'P 1'
#
loop_
_entity.id
_entity.type
_entity.pdbx_description
1 polymer ?
#
loop_
_entity_poly.entity_id
_entity_poly.type
_entity_poly.pdbx_seq_one_letter_code
_entity_poly.pdbx_strand_id
1 'polypeptide(L)'
;MYITKELNHTADLKQQLIQNKYGKIMVLYISTIINKDVLQEKVISSLLQLNETYSIELLTHSIPLPMNITSNLSMAIDYLIDGSALLFINGMSSILAIDLTFVEKRNIVESTTEKIIKGAHDGFIENLDVNINLIRKRIKSPDLTIEYFTIGEKSKSKSALLYIKDIAELEVINEIKNRIHSISTSFILPSSYIEECIQDSPISPFPQILNTERPDRAMSNLLEGRAIFLEDNNPNALIMPVNFFSFYQSPDDYNSRWLVGSFFRLIRLISFFIAISLPAIYIAVIGFHFEVLPNELILPIKNSITGIPYPPLLEALIMELTLELIREAGIRLPTTIGQTIGIVGGLVIGDAIVKAGFISNTMVIVVALTAIASFIVPSSEMSNSIRLLRFCFMIAAATIGFLGITCSFMILIIHLCKLESFGRPYFFPVAPLNFKGLKDTIIRKKLCGRNKE
;
A
#
# COMPACT_ATOMS: atom_id res chain seq x y z
N MET A 1 3.99 29.88 -18.09
CA MET A 1 3.89 30.39 -16.71
C MET A 1 2.53 30.10 -16.07
N TYR A 2 1.39 30.35 -16.73
CA TYR A 2 0.07 29.97 -16.19
C TYR A 2 -0.08 28.46 -15.98
N ILE A 3 0.09 27.65 -17.05
CA ILE A 3 -0.08 26.18 -16.99
C ILE A 3 0.86 25.52 -15.97
N THR A 4 2.10 25.97 -15.89
CA THR A 4 3.09 25.48 -14.91
C THR A 4 2.68 25.75 -13.46
N LYS A 5 1.97 26.86 -13.22
CA LYS A 5 1.46 27.21 -11.89
C LYS A 5 0.22 26.39 -11.53
N GLU A 6 -0.70 26.22 -12.48
CA GLU A 6 -1.90 25.38 -12.31
C GLU A 6 -1.54 23.90 -12.05
N LEU A 7 -0.52 23.38 -12.72
CA LEU A 7 0.00 22.02 -12.48
C LEU A 7 0.99 21.95 -11.30
N ASN A 8 0.96 22.96 -10.42
CA ASN A 8 1.72 22.99 -9.18
C ASN A 8 3.23 22.72 -9.31
N HIS A 9 3.82 23.13 -10.43
CA HIS A 9 5.23 22.87 -10.74
C HIS A 9 5.62 21.39 -10.66
N THR A 10 4.70 20.49 -11.00
CA THR A 10 4.94 19.04 -11.04
C THR A 10 6.17 18.70 -11.89
N ALA A 11 7.04 17.84 -11.36
CA ALA A 11 8.37 17.60 -11.92
C ALA A 11 8.36 16.79 -13.23
N ASP A 12 7.27 16.07 -13.50
CA ASP A 12 7.03 15.32 -14.73
C ASP A 12 6.57 16.20 -15.90
N LEU A 13 6.18 17.46 -15.66
CA LEU A 13 5.93 18.47 -16.69
C LEU A 13 7.25 18.94 -17.30
N LYS A 14 7.40 18.76 -18.61
CA LYS A 14 8.58 19.17 -19.37
C LYS A 14 8.21 20.21 -20.41
N GLN A 15 9.11 21.16 -20.58
CA GLN A 15 9.04 22.21 -21.58
C GLN A 15 10.28 22.11 -22.48
N GLN A 16 10.07 22.11 -23.79
CA GLN A 16 11.14 22.11 -24.77
C GLN A 16 10.93 23.27 -25.75
N LEU A 17 11.94 24.12 -25.90
CA LEU A 17 11.92 25.23 -26.85
C LEU A 17 12.64 24.83 -28.14
N ILE A 18 11.94 24.96 -29.26
CA ILE A 18 12.47 24.75 -30.61
C ILE A 18 12.54 26.11 -31.27
N GLN A 19 13.74 26.50 -31.70
CA GLN A 19 13.98 27.78 -32.36
C GLN A 19 14.70 27.55 -33.68
N ASN A 20 14.02 27.90 -34.78
CA ASN A 20 14.56 27.91 -36.12
C ASN A 20 14.50 29.33 -36.71
N LYS A 21 15.04 29.52 -37.93
CA LYS A 21 14.97 30.80 -38.66
C LYS A 21 13.52 31.29 -38.89
N TYR A 22 12.56 30.38 -38.82
CA TYR A 22 11.17 30.59 -39.20
C TYR A 22 10.22 30.82 -38.01
N GLY A 23 10.73 30.76 -36.78
CA GLY A 23 9.95 31.05 -35.58
C GLY A 23 10.43 30.31 -34.34
N LYS A 24 9.74 30.58 -33.22
CA LYS A 24 9.95 29.92 -31.93
C LYS A 24 8.71 29.13 -31.57
N ILE A 25 8.88 27.85 -31.27
CA ILE A 25 7.81 26.96 -30.78
C ILE A 25 8.22 26.44 -29.40
N MET A 26 7.27 26.46 -28.47
CA MET A 26 7.41 25.82 -27.17
C MET A 26 6.51 24.60 -27.13
N VAL A 27 7.11 23.43 -26.91
CA VAL A 27 6.43 22.16 -26.69
C VAL A 27 6.32 21.95 -25.18
N LEU A 28 5.11 21.71 -24.68
CA LEU A 28 4.84 21.44 -23.26
C LEU A 28 4.11 20.10 -23.14
N TYR A 29 4.61 19.19 -22.30
CA TYR A 29 4.06 17.84 -22.17
C TYR A 29 4.36 17.25 -20.79
N ILE A 30 3.54 16.29 -20.33
CA ILE A 30 3.84 15.48 -19.16
C ILE A 30 4.59 14.23 -19.61
N SER A 31 5.86 14.14 -19.24
CA SER A 31 6.79 13.10 -19.71
C SER A 31 6.40 11.67 -19.33
N THR A 32 5.61 11.48 -18.28
CA THR A 32 5.18 10.16 -17.79
C THR A 32 3.95 9.62 -18.52
N ILE A 33 3.17 10.47 -19.21
CA ILE A 33 1.92 10.06 -19.89
C ILE A 33 1.94 10.15 -21.40
N ILE A 34 3.05 10.61 -21.98
CA ILE A 34 3.23 10.65 -23.43
C ILE A 34 4.22 9.58 -23.92
N ASN A 35 4.08 9.18 -25.18
CA ASN A 35 5.09 8.40 -25.87
C ASN A 35 6.24 9.30 -26.33
N LYS A 36 7.36 9.27 -25.57
CA LYS A 36 8.56 10.08 -25.83
C LYS A 36 9.18 9.79 -27.22
N ASP A 37 9.14 8.54 -27.68
CA ASP A 37 9.68 8.15 -28.99
C ASP A 37 8.86 8.82 -30.10
N VAL A 38 7.53 8.76 -30.01
CA VAL A 38 6.62 9.37 -31.00
C VAL A 38 6.74 10.89 -30.98
N LEU A 39 6.88 11.51 -29.80
CA LEU A 39 7.15 12.95 -29.70
C LEU A 39 8.42 13.32 -30.47
N GLN A 40 9.52 12.59 -30.26
CA GLN A 40 10.80 12.90 -30.88
C GLN A 40 10.77 12.64 -32.41
N GLU A 41 10.26 11.48 -32.83
CA GLU A 41 10.33 11.01 -34.22
C GLU A 41 9.27 11.60 -35.14
N LYS A 42 8.09 11.98 -34.62
CA LYS A 42 6.97 12.47 -35.46
C LYS A 42 6.63 13.94 -35.23
N VAL A 43 6.85 14.48 -34.04
CA VAL A 43 6.54 15.88 -33.74
C VAL A 43 7.80 16.73 -33.89
N ILE A 44 8.83 16.46 -33.09
CA ILE A 44 10.04 17.32 -33.03
C ILE A 44 10.81 17.30 -34.36
N SER A 45 11.02 16.13 -34.95
CA SER A 45 11.65 15.98 -36.27
C SER A 45 10.92 16.79 -37.36
N SER A 46 9.59 16.68 -37.42
CA SER A 46 8.73 17.40 -38.37
C SER A 46 8.86 18.90 -38.18
N LEU A 47 8.83 19.39 -36.93
CA LEU A 47 9.00 20.81 -36.62
C LEU A 47 10.37 21.37 -37.05
N LEU A 48 11.42 20.55 -37.01
CA LEU A 48 12.77 20.93 -37.40
C LEU A 48 12.99 20.94 -38.92
N GLN A 49 12.26 20.09 -39.67
CA GLN A 49 12.36 20.00 -41.13
C GLN A 49 11.59 21.10 -41.88
N LEU A 50 10.74 21.86 -41.18
CA LEU A 50 9.97 22.94 -41.79
C LEU A 50 10.87 24.13 -42.14
N ASN A 51 10.81 24.52 -43.42
CA ASN A 51 11.59 25.62 -44.00
C ASN A 51 10.74 26.89 -44.25
N GLU A 52 9.58 26.99 -43.61
CA GLU A 52 8.63 28.09 -43.77
C GLU A 52 8.15 28.58 -42.41
N THR A 53 7.66 29.83 -42.36
CA THR A 53 7.04 30.40 -41.16
C THR A 53 5.93 29.50 -40.64
N TYR A 54 6.00 29.15 -39.37
CA TYR A 54 5.01 28.27 -38.75
C TYR A 54 3.60 28.88 -38.87
N SER A 55 2.68 28.12 -39.45
CA SER A 55 1.25 28.40 -39.48
C SER A 55 0.48 27.18 -38.97
N ILE A 56 -0.74 27.39 -38.47
CA ILE A 56 -1.57 26.30 -37.94
C ILE A 56 -1.86 25.26 -39.04
N GLU A 57 -2.19 25.72 -40.25
CA GLU A 57 -2.51 24.85 -41.41
C GLU A 57 -1.31 24.00 -41.85
N LEU A 58 -0.11 24.58 -41.82
CA LEU A 58 1.11 23.86 -42.18
C LEU A 58 1.48 22.81 -41.14
N LEU A 59 1.24 23.09 -39.85
CA LEU A 59 1.47 22.15 -38.76
C LEU A 59 0.44 21.01 -38.74
N THR A 60 -0.83 21.30 -39.06
CA THR A 60 -1.87 20.28 -39.14
C THR A 60 -1.66 19.31 -40.31
N HIS A 61 -1.03 19.77 -41.40
CA HIS A 61 -0.68 18.90 -42.54
C HIS A 61 0.64 18.15 -42.35
N SER A 62 1.64 18.75 -41.69
CA SER A 62 2.97 18.15 -41.57
C SER A 62 3.08 17.10 -40.45
N ILE A 63 2.24 17.17 -39.42
CA ILE A 63 2.28 16.23 -38.31
C ILE A 63 1.13 15.22 -38.46
N PRO A 64 1.40 13.95 -38.83
CA PRO A 64 0.37 12.95 -39.10
C PRO A 64 -0.13 12.30 -37.80
N LEU A 65 -0.66 13.12 -36.88
CA LEU A 65 -1.19 12.68 -35.59
C LEU A 65 -2.50 13.42 -35.28
N PRO A 66 -3.43 12.78 -34.53
CA PRO A 66 -4.64 13.45 -34.09
C PRO A 66 -4.30 14.67 -33.24
N MET A 67 -4.93 15.81 -33.57
CA MET A 67 -4.67 17.06 -32.88
C MET A 67 -5.94 17.91 -32.74
N ASN A 68 -5.99 18.67 -31.66
CA ASN A 68 -7.03 19.64 -31.36
C ASN A 68 -6.45 21.06 -31.32
N ILE A 69 -7.25 22.06 -31.70
CA ILE A 69 -6.88 23.47 -31.62
C ILE A 69 -7.71 24.10 -30.51
N THR A 70 -7.06 24.79 -29.58
CA THR A 70 -7.76 25.55 -28.54
C THR A 70 -7.07 26.87 -28.25
N SER A 71 -7.83 27.91 -27.96
CA SER A 71 -7.32 29.17 -27.41
C SER A 71 -7.55 29.27 -25.89
N ASN A 72 -8.26 28.31 -25.30
CA ASN A 72 -8.57 28.30 -23.88
C ASN A 72 -7.51 27.53 -23.10
N LEU A 73 -6.87 28.21 -22.14
CA LEU A 73 -5.84 27.63 -21.28
C LEU A 73 -6.37 26.50 -20.39
N SER A 74 -7.64 26.53 -19.97
CA SER A 74 -8.22 25.46 -19.15
C SER A 74 -8.34 24.16 -19.95
N MET A 75 -8.89 24.23 -21.16
CA MET A 75 -8.96 23.08 -22.07
C MET A 75 -7.57 22.56 -22.45
N ALA A 76 -6.58 23.46 -22.58
CA ALA A 76 -5.21 23.05 -22.85
C ALA A 76 -4.63 22.21 -21.68
N ILE A 77 -4.95 22.55 -20.43
CA ILE A 77 -4.57 21.75 -19.25
C ILE A 77 -5.24 20.38 -19.30
N ASP A 78 -6.53 20.32 -19.62
CA ASP A 78 -7.26 19.04 -19.74
C ASP A 78 -6.62 18.13 -20.80
N TYR A 79 -6.32 18.66 -22.00
CA TYR A 79 -5.63 17.90 -23.04
C TYR A 79 -4.26 17.39 -22.60
N LEU A 80 -3.52 18.21 -21.85
CA LEU A 80 -2.20 17.85 -21.36
C LEU A 80 -2.29 16.74 -20.31
N ILE A 81 -3.27 16.77 -19.40
CA ILE A 81 -3.55 15.70 -18.43
C ILE A 81 -4.01 14.40 -19.12
N ASP A 82 -4.70 14.53 -20.26
CA ASP A 82 -5.13 13.40 -21.08
C ASP A 82 -4.00 12.76 -21.91
N GLY A 83 -2.78 13.30 -21.88
CA GLY A 83 -1.63 12.73 -22.60
C GLY A 83 -1.32 13.41 -23.93
N SER A 84 -1.78 14.64 -24.11
CA SER A 84 -1.39 15.46 -25.28
C SER A 84 -0.12 16.27 -25.01
N ALA A 85 0.67 16.53 -26.07
CA ALA A 85 1.67 17.58 -26.07
C ALA A 85 1.07 18.88 -26.62
N LEU A 86 1.27 19.98 -25.90
CA LEU A 86 0.84 21.31 -26.31
C LEU A 86 1.96 22.03 -27.06
N LEU A 87 1.63 22.61 -28.20
CA LEU A 87 2.52 23.46 -28.99
C LEU A 87 2.05 24.91 -28.91
N PHE A 88 2.94 25.77 -28.45
CA PHE A 88 2.78 27.21 -28.42
C PHE A 88 3.67 27.83 -29.47
N ILE A 89 3.08 28.51 -30.45
CA ILE A 89 3.82 29.16 -31.54
C ILE A 89 3.90 30.65 -31.25
N ASN A 90 5.11 31.21 -31.29
CA ASN A 90 5.30 32.62 -31.00
C ASN A 90 4.50 33.50 -31.98
N GLY A 91 3.67 34.40 -31.43
CA GLY A 91 2.80 35.29 -32.20
C GLY A 91 1.41 34.74 -32.50
N MET A 92 1.05 33.53 -32.05
CA MET A 92 -0.30 32.97 -32.18
C MET A 92 -1.02 32.87 -30.85
N SER A 93 -2.33 33.14 -30.86
CA SER A 93 -3.23 32.95 -29.70
C SER A 93 -3.75 31.52 -29.57
N SER A 94 -3.62 30.70 -30.61
CA SER A 94 -4.08 29.32 -30.64
C SER A 94 -2.98 28.36 -30.21
N ILE A 95 -3.39 27.31 -29.49
CA ILE A 95 -2.55 26.22 -28.97
C ILE A 95 -2.95 24.96 -29.72
N LEU A 96 -1.96 24.23 -30.23
CA LEU A 96 -2.18 22.90 -30.81
C LEU A 96 -1.92 21.85 -29.74
N ALA A 97 -2.89 20.97 -29.50
CA ALA A 97 -2.77 19.81 -28.64
C ALA A 97 -2.66 18.56 -29.50
N ILE A 98 -1.49 17.93 -29.55
CA ILE A 98 -1.26 16.68 -30.28
C ILE A 98 -1.40 15.52 -29.31
N ASP A 99 -2.29 14.60 -29.59
CA ASP A 99 -2.45 13.40 -28.78
C ASP A 99 -1.25 12.47 -28.98
N LEU A 100 -0.55 12.21 -27.87
CA LEU A 100 0.64 11.35 -27.79
C LEU A 100 0.47 10.32 -26.67
N THR A 101 -0.77 9.98 -26.32
CA THR A 101 -1.11 9.16 -25.17
C THR A 101 -0.21 7.93 -25.07
N PHE A 102 0.43 7.76 -23.92
CA PHE A 102 1.32 6.63 -23.67
C PHE A 102 0.53 5.34 -23.50
N VAL A 103 0.70 4.45 -24.47
CA VAL A 103 0.25 3.07 -24.40
C VAL A 103 1.43 2.21 -23.97
N GLU A 104 1.28 1.51 -22.84
CA GLU A 104 2.32 0.63 -22.32
C GLU A 104 2.57 -0.55 -23.26
N LYS A 105 3.85 -0.83 -23.54
CA LYS A 105 4.27 -1.93 -24.41
C LYS A 105 4.47 -3.26 -23.65
N ARG A 106 4.51 -3.25 -22.31
CA ARG A 106 4.73 -4.44 -21.48
C ARG A 106 3.40 -4.85 -20.83
N ASN A 107 3.16 -6.16 -20.72
CA ASN A 107 1.98 -6.68 -20.04
C ASN A 107 2.07 -6.33 -18.57
N ILE A 108 1.15 -5.49 -18.09
CA ILE A 108 0.99 -5.29 -16.65
C ILE A 108 0.49 -6.61 -16.06
N VAL A 109 1.22 -7.12 -15.07
CA VAL A 109 0.91 -8.41 -14.44
C VAL A 109 0.05 -8.18 -13.20
N GLU A 110 -0.72 -9.19 -12.83
CA GLU A 110 -1.49 -9.16 -11.60
C GLU A 110 -0.59 -9.10 -10.37
N SER A 111 -0.98 -8.31 -9.35
CA SER A 111 -0.26 -8.27 -8.06
C SER A 111 -0.18 -9.67 -7.46
N THR A 112 1.03 -10.05 -7.04
CA THR A 112 1.27 -11.39 -6.50
C THR A 112 0.96 -11.45 -5.01
N THR A 113 1.14 -10.34 -4.30
CA THR A 113 0.93 -10.22 -2.85
C THR A 113 -0.48 -9.79 -2.48
N GLU A 114 -1.13 -8.95 -3.30
CA GLU A 114 -2.49 -8.45 -3.05
C GLU A 114 -3.49 -8.94 -4.10
N LYS A 115 -4.09 -10.11 -3.86
CA LYS A 115 -5.14 -10.66 -4.74
C LYS A 115 -6.52 -10.09 -4.40
N ILE A 116 -7.32 -9.82 -5.43
CA ILE A 116 -8.71 -9.38 -5.29
C ILE A 116 -9.66 -10.15 -6.18
N ILE A 117 -10.93 -10.18 -5.77
CA ILE A 117 -11.99 -10.87 -6.50
C ILE A 117 -12.60 -9.95 -7.56
N LYS A 118 -12.70 -8.64 -7.28
CA LYS A 118 -13.31 -7.64 -8.18
C LYS A 118 -12.51 -6.36 -8.18
N GLY A 119 -12.22 -5.81 -9.36
CA GLY A 119 -11.51 -4.54 -9.51
C GLY A 119 -10.44 -4.61 -10.58
N ALA A 120 -9.51 -3.65 -10.54
CA ALA A 120 -8.38 -3.61 -11.45
C ALA A 120 -7.29 -4.58 -10.96
N HIS A 121 -6.85 -5.49 -11.82
CA HIS A 121 -5.86 -6.50 -11.46
C HIS A 121 -4.42 -6.02 -11.66
N ASP A 122 -4.20 -4.90 -12.35
CA ASP A 122 -2.87 -4.38 -12.63
C ASP A 122 -2.07 -4.05 -11.36
N GLY A 123 -0.82 -4.50 -11.31
CA GLY A 123 0.16 -4.15 -10.29
C GLY A 123 1.18 -3.13 -10.79
N PHE A 124 1.84 -2.45 -9.85
CA PHE A 124 3.05 -1.70 -10.10
C PHE A 124 4.18 -2.64 -10.55
N ILE A 125 5.14 -2.08 -11.27
CA ILE A 125 6.31 -2.79 -11.81
C ILE A 125 7.59 -2.06 -11.38
N GLU A 126 8.76 -2.55 -11.79
CA GLU A 126 10.05 -1.98 -11.39
C GLU A 126 10.37 -0.63 -12.05
N ASN A 127 9.56 -0.13 -13.00
CA ASN A 127 9.83 1.12 -13.70
C ASN A 127 9.06 2.30 -13.10
N LEU A 128 9.79 3.30 -12.58
CA LEU A 128 9.19 4.47 -11.92
C LEU A 128 8.26 5.28 -12.83
N ASP A 129 8.66 5.56 -14.07
CA ASP A 129 7.88 6.38 -15.00
C ASP A 129 6.56 5.66 -15.38
N VAL A 130 6.57 4.32 -15.51
CA VAL A 130 5.37 3.50 -15.71
C VAL A 130 4.46 3.52 -14.49
N ASN A 131 5.01 3.38 -13.28
CA ASN A 131 4.20 3.44 -12.06
C ASN A 131 3.51 4.80 -11.89
N ILE A 132 4.20 5.90 -12.21
CA ILE A 132 3.60 7.24 -12.22
C ILE A 132 2.51 7.35 -13.29
N ASN A 133 2.72 6.75 -14.48
CA ASN A 133 1.71 6.69 -15.53
C ASN A 133 0.43 5.98 -15.06
N LEU A 134 0.55 4.83 -14.38
CA LEU A 134 -0.59 4.06 -13.86
C LEU A 134 -1.44 4.88 -12.87
N ILE A 135 -0.81 5.79 -12.11
CA ILE A 135 -1.50 6.72 -11.20
C ILE A 135 -2.12 7.88 -11.99
N ARG A 136 -1.37 8.54 -12.87
CA ARG A 136 -1.86 9.67 -13.70
C ARG A 136 -3.05 9.28 -14.60
N LYS A 137 -3.06 8.05 -15.15
CA LYS A 137 -4.20 7.54 -15.94
C LYS A 137 -5.49 7.46 -15.13
N ARG A 138 -5.38 7.23 -13.82
CA ARG A 138 -6.52 7.11 -12.89
C ARG A 138 -6.92 8.45 -12.30
N ILE A 139 -5.96 9.30 -11.96
CA ILE A 139 -6.18 10.62 -11.36
C ILE A 139 -5.92 11.69 -12.41
N LYS A 140 -6.99 12.06 -13.11
CA LYS A 140 -6.99 13.18 -14.07
C LYS A 140 -7.26 14.50 -13.36
N SER A 141 -6.32 14.94 -12.53
CA SER A 141 -6.40 16.21 -11.81
C SER A 141 -5.09 17.01 -11.99
N PRO A 142 -5.19 18.35 -12.17
CA PRO A 142 -4.02 19.23 -12.20
C PRO A 142 -3.29 19.31 -10.86
N ASP A 143 -3.99 18.99 -9.76
CA ASP A 143 -3.48 19.11 -8.40
C ASP A 143 -2.57 17.93 -7.99
N LEU A 144 -2.57 16.86 -8.78
CA LEU A 144 -1.63 15.77 -8.63
C LEU A 144 -0.21 16.26 -8.93
N THR A 145 0.56 16.41 -7.85
CA THR A 145 1.92 16.93 -7.85
C THR A 145 2.91 15.79 -7.68
N ILE A 146 3.92 15.74 -8.56
CA ILE A 146 5.02 14.79 -8.48
C ILE A 146 6.31 15.56 -8.22
N GLU A 147 7.10 15.10 -7.26
CA GLU A 147 8.43 15.62 -6.96
C GLU A 147 9.46 14.49 -7.05
N TYR A 148 10.50 14.69 -7.86
CA TYR A 148 11.57 13.70 -8.00
C TYR A 148 12.67 13.93 -6.96
N PHE A 149 13.16 12.82 -6.40
CA PHE A 149 14.28 12.78 -5.49
C PHE A 149 15.39 11.90 -6.07
N THR A 150 16.60 12.13 -5.60
CA THR A 150 17.75 11.27 -5.90
C THR A 150 18.41 10.92 -4.58
N ILE A 151 18.30 9.64 -4.21
CA ILE A 151 18.76 9.13 -2.92
C ILE A 151 20.06 8.34 -3.13
N GLY A 152 21.02 8.51 -2.23
CA GLY A 152 22.31 7.81 -2.23
C GLY A 152 23.49 8.65 -2.73
N GLU A 153 24.66 8.45 -2.13
CA GLU A 153 25.87 9.23 -2.41
C GLU A 153 26.68 8.66 -3.58
N LYS A 154 27.08 7.37 -3.51
CA LYS A 154 27.91 6.73 -4.55
C LYS A 154 27.05 6.08 -5.62
N SER A 155 25.94 5.46 -5.22
CA SER A 155 24.96 4.90 -6.13
C SER A 155 23.64 5.63 -5.93
N LYS A 156 23.17 6.28 -7.00
CA LYS A 156 22.01 7.17 -6.97
C LYS A 156 20.77 6.41 -7.47
N SER A 157 19.75 6.32 -6.62
CA SER A 157 18.43 5.81 -6.98
C SER A 157 17.49 6.99 -7.25
N LYS A 158 16.71 6.91 -8.33
CA LYS A 158 15.66 7.90 -8.63
C LYS A 158 14.40 7.48 -7.88
N SER A 159 13.74 8.43 -7.24
CA SER A 159 12.47 8.21 -6.57
C SER A 159 11.52 9.38 -6.81
N ALA A 160 10.24 9.18 -6.50
CA ALA A 160 9.21 10.19 -6.66
C ALA A 160 8.28 10.21 -5.46
N LEU A 161 7.97 11.41 -4.97
CA LEU A 161 6.86 11.67 -4.04
C LEU A 161 5.67 12.20 -4.83
N LEU A 162 4.51 11.60 -4.63
CA LEU A 162 3.25 11.96 -5.25
C LEU A 162 2.25 12.35 -4.17
N TYR A 163 1.55 13.46 -4.37
CA TYR A 163 0.48 13.92 -3.48
C TYR A 163 -0.49 14.83 -4.23
N ILE A 164 -1.72 14.97 -3.74
CA ILE A 164 -2.71 15.91 -4.29
C ILE A 164 -2.68 17.16 -3.44
N LYS A 165 -2.22 18.28 -3.99
CA LYS A 165 -1.92 19.50 -3.23
C LYS A 165 -3.13 20.08 -2.48
N ASP A 166 -4.31 19.98 -3.07
CA ASP A 166 -5.55 20.54 -2.51
C ASP A 166 -6.11 19.73 -1.33
N ILE A 167 -5.72 18.47 -1.21
CA ILE A 167 -6.25 17.52 -0.21
C ILE A 167 -5.18 17.18 0.83
N ALA A 168 -3.94 17.06 0.40
CA ALA A 168 -2.83 16.68 1.26
C ALA A 168 -2.44 17.83 2.20
N GLU A 169 -2.14 17.47 3.44
CA GLU A 169 -1.68 18.42 4.44
C GLU A 169 -0.21 18.75 4.23
N LEU A 170 0.06 20.03 3.93
CA LEU A 170 1.41 20.49 3.58
C LEU A 170 2.44 20.27 4.70
N GLU A 171 2.05 20.34 5.97
CA GLU A 171 2.95 20.07 7.10
C GLU A 171 3.49 18.64 7.05
N VAL A 172 2.62 17.66 6.81
CA VAL A 172 2.99 16.24 6.68
C VAL A 172 3.84 16.01 5.45
N ILE A 173 3.48 16.63 4.31
CA ILE A 173 4.27 16.54 3.07
C ILE A 173 5.69 17.09 3.28
N ASN A 174 5.83 18.23 3.97
CA ASN A 174 7.14 18.80 4.26
C ASN A 174 7.95 17.92 5.21
N GLU A 175 7.32 17.31 6.21
CA GLU A 175 7.98 16.37 7.11
C GLU A 175 8.51 15.14 6.35
N ILE A 176 7.71 14.57 5.45
CA ILE A 176 8.13 13.45 4.58
C ILE A 176 9.35 13.87 3.74
N LYS A 177 9.31 15.04 3.12
CA LYS A 177 10.43 15.56 2.31
C LYS A 177 11.70 15.74 3.13
N ASN A 178 11.58 16.33 4.32
CA ASN A 178 12.71 16.55 5.21
C ASN A 178 13.38 15.22 5.58
N ARG A 179 12.58 14.19 5.87
CA ARG A 179 13.10 12.84 6.18
C ARG A 179 13.76 12.20 4.98
N ILE A 180 13.15 12.25 3.80
CA ILE A 180 13.75 11.73 2.57
C ILE A 180 15.09 12.41 2.28
N HIS A 181 15.19 13.73 2.47
CA HIS A 181 16.44 14.46 2.29
C HIS A 181 17.51 14.14 3.34
N SER A 182 17.10 13.71 4.54
CA SER A 182 18.03 13.33 5.61
C SER A 182 18.67 11.94 5.42
N ILE A 183 18.18 11.14 4.46
CA ILE A 183 18.70 9.80 4.17
C ILE A 183 20.12 9.93 3.60
N SER A 184 21.13 9.65 4.42
CA SER A 184 22.54 9.58 4.01
C SER A 184 23.00 8.13 3.88
N THR A 185 23.11 7.63 2.65
CA THR A 185 23.51 6.24 2.40
C THR A 185 24.50 6.19 1.24
N SER A 186 25.51 5.32 1.35
CA SER A 186 26.51 5.21 0.27
C SER A 186 26.03 4.35 -0.91
N PHE A 187 24.99 3.52 -0.74
CA PHE A 187 24.57 2.51 -1.73
C PHE A 187 23.06 2.55 -2.00
N ILE A 188 22.63 1.95 -3.13
CA ILE A 188 21.21 1.68 -3.40
C ILE A 188 20.72 0.68 -2.36
N LEU A 189 19.57 0.97 -1.79
CA LEU A 189 18.97 0.16 -0.73
C LEU A 189 17.59 -0.30 -1.17
N PRO A 190 17.13 -1.46 -0.66
CA PRO A 190 15.74 -1.87 -0.84
C PRO A 190 14.80 -0.87 -0.16
N SER A 191 13.53 -0.78 -0.62
CA SER A 191 12.54 0.13 -0.03
C SER A 191 12.38 -0.03 1.48
N SER A 192 12.53 -1.25 1.99
CA SER A 192 12.45 -1.54 3.43
C SER A 192 13.45 -0.74 4.26
N TYR A 193 14.61 -0.38 3.70
CA TYR A 193 15.57 0.48 4.38
C TYR A 193 15.13 1.94 4.38
N ILE A 194 14.57 2.41 3.26
CA ILE A 194 14.00 3.77 3.19
C ILE A 194 12.87 3.89 4.21
N GLU A 195 12.00 2.88 4.30
CA GLU A 195 10.95 2.78 5.30
C GLU A 195 11.52 2.91 6.72
N GLU A 196 12.53 2.13 7.08
CA GLU A 196 13.16 2.19 8.41
C GLU A 196 13.73 3.58 8.74
N CYS A 197 14.31 4.27 7.74
CA CYS A 197 14.91 5.59 7.94
C CYS A 197 13.90 6.72 8.14
N ILE A 198 12.70 6.62 7.56
CA ILE A 198 11.72 7.71 7.55
C ILE A 198 10.58 7.52 8.57
N GLN A 199 10.48 6.36 9.22
CA GLN A 199 9.47 6.09 10.26
C GLN A 199 9.77 6.85 11.57
N ASP A 200 8.72 7.16 12.34
CA ASP A 200 8.83 7.83 13.64
C ASP A 200 9.42 6.91 14.72
N SER A 201 9.02 5.64 14.69
CA SER A 201 9.36 4.65 15.73
C SER A 201 9.84 3.34 15.10
N PRO A 202 11.08 3.26 14.60
CA PRO A 202 11.59 2.07 13.88
C PRO A 202 11.68 0.81 14.77
N ILE A 203 11.74 0.97 16.10
CA ILE A 203 11.77 -0.14 17.06
C ILE A 203 10.37 -0.73 17.30
N SER A 204 9.31 0.00 16.94
CA SER A 204 7.94 -0.47 17.11
C SER A 204 7.70 -1.71 16.25
N PRO A 205 7.05 -2.76 16.76
CA PRO A 205 6.67 -3.89 15.91
C PRO A 205 5.60 -3.49 14.89
N PHE A 206 4.92 -2.36 15.06
CA PHE A 206 3.85 -1.90 14.17
C PHE A 206 4.39 -1.10 12.98
N PRO A 207 4.01 -1.47 11.74
CA PRO A 207 4.36 -0.69 10.56
C PRO A 207 3.69 0.69 10.60
N GLN A 208 4.45 1.72 10.23
CA GLN A 208 3.98 3.12 10.17
C GLN A 208 3.86 3.65 8.73
N ILE A 209 4.17 2.80 7.76
CA ILE A 209 4.05 3.02 6.33
C ILE A 209 3.29 1.82 5.77
N LEU A 210 2.42 2.04 4.80
CA LEU A 210 1.70 0.96 4.14
C LEU A 210 2.32 0.69 2.78
N ASN A 211 2.86 -0.51 2.60
CA ASN A 211 3.32 -1.01 1.32
C ASN A 211 2.13 -1.56 0.50
N THR A 212 2.08 -1.24 -0.81
CA THR A 212 1.12 -1.78 -1.77
C THR A 212 1.76 -1.99 -3.15
N GLU A 213 1.49 -3.14 -3.77
CA GLU A 213 1.78 -3.39 -5.19
C GLU A 213 0.69 -2.81 -6.11
N ARG A 214 -0.42 -2.31 -5.54
CA ARG A 214 -1.63 -1.99 -6.32
C ARG A 214 -1.82 -0.49 -6.59
N PRO A 215 -1.94 -0.08 -7.87
CA PRO A 215 -2.17 1.32 -8.25
C PRO A 215 -3.54 1.87 -7.82
N ASP A 216 -4.58 1.04 -7.75
CA ASP A 216 -5.93 1.48 -7.32
C ASP A 216 -5.99 1.76 -5.81
N ARG A 217 -5.29 0.97 -5.01
CA ARG A 217 -5.10 1.23 -3.57
C ARG A 217 -4.31 2.52 -3.35
N ALA A 218 -3.21 2.70 -4.09
CA ALA A 218 -2.46 3.95 -4.12
C ALA A 218 -3.36 5.15 -4.46
N MET A 219 -4.10 5.09 -5.58
CA MET A 219 -5.04 6.13 -5.99
C MET A 219 -6.02 6.50 -4.86
N SER A 220 -6.64 5.50 -4.23
CA SER A 220 -7.62 5.75 -3.17
C SER A 220 -7.01 6.48 -1.98
N ASN A 221 -5.76 6.19 -1.64
CA ASN A 221 -5.03 6.86 -0.56
C ASN A 221 -4.62 8.29 -0.92
N LEU A 222 -4.23 8.56 -2.17
CA LEU A 222 -3.99 9.93 -2.66
C LEU A 222 -5.26 10.78 -2.55
N LEU A 223 -6.41 10.22 -2.92
CA LEU A 223 -7.72 10.89 -2.82
C LEU A 223 -8.18 11.11 -1.37
N GLU A 224 -7.65 10.35 -0.41
CA GLU A 224 -7.82 10.58 1.02
C GLU A 224 -6.85 11.62 1.61
N GLY A 225 -5.97 12.21 0.78
CA GLY A 225 -5.00 13.23 1.20
C GLY A 225 -3.67 12.68 1.71
N ARG A 226 -3.39 11.38 1.48
CA ARG A 226 -2.09 10.78 1.82
C ARG A 226 -1.08 10.98 0.69
N ALA A 227 0.20 10.87 1.01
CA ALA A 227 1.29 10.88 0.05
C ALA A 227 1.70 9.46 -0.35
N ILE A 228 2.29 9.34 -1.54
CA ILE A 228 2.85 8.10 -2.06
C ILE A 228 4.28 8.33 -2.47
N PHE A 229 5.16 7.47 -1.97
CA PHE A 229 6.55 7.42 -2.38
C PHE A 229 6.80 6.20 -3.26
N LEU A 230 7.37 6.42 -4.44
CA LEU A 230 7.74 5.41 -5.41
C LEU A 230 9.26 5.43 -5.61
N GLU A 231 9.86 4.26 -5.72
CA GLU A 231 11.28 4.10 -6.03
C GLU A 231 11.46 3.43 -7.40
N ASP A 232 12.50 3.84 -8.13
CA ASP A 232 12.91 3.13 -9.34
C ASP A 232 13.50 1.75 -9.00
N ASN A 233 13.21 0.75 -9.81
CA ASN A 233 13.52 -0.67 -9.60
C ASN A 233 12.75 -1.36 -8.47
N ASN A 234 11.60 -0.81 -8.06
CA ASN A 234 10.75 -1.42 -7.02
C ASN A 234 9.27 -1.47 -7.45
N PRO A 235 8.61 -2.64 -7.41
CA PRO A 235 7.19 -2.78 -7.74
C PRO A 235 6.25 -2.36 -6.60
N ASN A 236 6.78 -1.80 -5.51
CA ASN A 236 5.98 -1.39 -4.35
C ASN A 236 5.86 0.13 -4.24
N ALA A 237 4.68 0.58 -3.81
CA ALA A 237 4.42 1.96 -3.44
C ALA A 237 4.29 2.10 -1.93
N LEU A 238 4.95 3.10 -1.36
CA LEU A 238 4.91 3.41 0.07
C LEU A 238 3.88 4.51 0.33
N ILE A 239 2.83 4.20 1.08
CA ILE A 239 1.77 5.15 1.44
C ILE A 239 2.01 5.68 2.86
N MET A 240 1.91 7.01 3.01
CA MET A 240 2.13 7.70 4.28
C MET A 240 1.37 9.04 4.34
N PRO A 241 0.92 9.51 5.53
CA PRO A 241 0.90 8.80 6.80
C PRO A 241 -0.20 7.74 6.81
N VAL A 242 -0.07 6.74 7.68
CA VAL A 242 -1.11 5.71 7.88
C VAL A 242 -1.40 5.50 9.36
N ASN A 243 -2.63 5.04 9.64
CA ASN A 243 -3.05 4.65 10.97
C ASN A 243 -3.22 3.13 11.05
N PHE A 244 -3.43 2.61 12.25
CA PHE A 244 -3.66 1.19 12.52
C PHE A 244 -4.75 0.59 11.61
N PHE A 245 -5.83 1.32 11.36
CA PHE A 245 -6.97 0.82 10.61
C PHE A 245 -6.73 0.74 9.10
N SER A 246 -5.79 1.52 8.56
CA SER A 246 -5.39 1.48 7.15
C SER A 246 -4.94 0.09 6.70
N PHE A 247 -4.35 -0.70 7.61
CA PHE A 247 -3.89 -2.06 7.33
C PHE A 247 -5.03 -3.08 7.22
N TYR A 248 -6.21 -2.76 7.75
CA TYR A 248 -7.40 -3.62 7.74
C TYR A 248 -8.40 -3.27 6.63
N GLN A 249 -8.13 -2.19 5.90
CA GLN A 249 -8.89 -1.78 4.72
C GLN A 249 -8.29 -2.45 3.47
N SER A 250 -9.16 -3.04 2.65
CA SER A 250 -8.79 -3.61 1.36
C SER A 250 -9.60 -2.96 0.23
N PRO A 251 -9.06 -2.83 -1.00
CA PRO A 251 -9.84 -2.36 -2.15
C PRO A 251 -11.15 -3.13 -2.38
N ASP A 252 -11.18 -4.44 -2.07
CA ASP A 252 -12.40 -5.27 -2.16
C ASP A 252 -13.54 -4.77 -1.25
N ASP A 253 -13.22 -4.04 -0.18
CA ASP A 253 -14.22 -3.43 0.70
C ASP A 253 -15.05 -2.40 -0.04
N TYR A 254 -14.46 -1.75 -1.05
CA TYR A 254 -15.09 -0.71 -1.85
C TYR A 254 -15.74 -1.25 -3.13
N ASN A 255 -15.22 -2.36 -3.66
CA ASN A 255 -15.75 -3.05 -4.85
C ASN A 255 -16.95 -3.96 -4.54
N SER A 256 -17.22 -4.24 -3.26
CA SER A 256 -18.39 -4.98 -2.79
C SER A 256 -19.53 -4.07 -2.36
N ARG A 257 -20.71 -4.64 -2.09
CA ARG A 257 -21.84 -3.90 -1.48
C ARG A 257 -21.44 -3.46 -0.08
N TRP A 258 -21.79 -2.23 0.31
CA TRP A 258 -21.35 -1.61 1.58
C TRP A 258 -21.58 -2.48 2.83
N LEU A 259 -22.70 -3.22 2.91
CA LEU A 259 -22.99 -4.17 4.00
C LEU A 259 -21.98 -5.31 4.05
N VAL A 260 -21.68 -5.91 2.89
CA VAL A 260 -20.75 -7.05 2.78
C VAL A 260 -19.32 -6.60 3.06
N GLY A 261 -18.89 -5.46 2.51
CA GLY A 261 -17.58 -4.87 2.81
C GLY A 261 -17.41 -4.54 4.29
N SER A 262 -18.45 -4.00 4.94
CA SER A 262 -18.43 -3.73 6.40
C SER A 262 -18.33 -5.00 7.22
N PHE A 263 -19.07 -6.05 6.83
CA PHE A 263 -19.01 -7.35 7.51
C PHE A 263 -17.61 -7.97 7.43
N PHE A 264 -16.98 -7.95 6.26
CA PHE A 264 -15.60 -8.44 6.13
C PHE A 264 -14.62 -7.62 6.94
N ARG A 265 -14.75 -6.29 6.96
CA ARG A 265 -13.90 -5.44 7.79
C ARG A 265 -14.02 -5.77 9.28
N LEU A 266 -15.23 -6.02 9.77
CA LEU A 266 -15.47 -6.44 11.15
C LEU A 266 -14.79 -7.78 11.45
N ILE A 267 -14.89 -8.76 10.53
CA ILE A 267 -14.18 -10.04 10.66
C ILE A 267 -12.68 -9.82 10.79
N ARG A 268 -12.06 -8.95 9.97
CA ARG A 268 -10.62 -8.68 10.05
C ARG A 268 -10.21 -8.01 11.38
N LEU A 269 -11.06 -7.13 11.91
CA LEU A 269 -10.81 -6.51 13.22
C LEU A 269 -10.93 -7.54 14.36
N ILE A 270 -11.91 -8.45 14.29
CA ILE A 270 -12.04 -9.54 15.27
C ILE A 270 -10.88 -10.52 15.14
N SER A 271 -10.43 -10.81 13.91
CA SER A 271 -9.33 -11.75 13.65
C SER A 271 -8.01 -11.27 14.24
N PHE A 272 -7.78 -9.95 14.36
CA PHE A 272 -6.65 -9.39 15.09
C PHE A 272 -6.62 -9.86 16.56
N PHE A 273 -7.74 -9.72 17.27
CA PHE A 273 -7.83 -10.15 18.67
C PHE A 273 -7.62 -11.66 18.78
N ILE A 274 -8.31 -12.45 17.95
CA ILE A 274 -8.16 -13.91 17.93
C ILE A 274 -6.71 -14.31 17.68
N ALA A 275 -6.06 -13.73 16.66
CA ALA A 275 -4.70 -14.09 16.26
C ALA A 275 -3.64 -13.78 17.32
N ILE A 276 -3.86 -12.82 18.22
CA ILE A 276 -2.93 -12.50 19.31
C ILE A 276 -3.27 -13.27 20.57
N SER A 277 -4.55 -13.30 20.96
CA SER A 277 -4.94 -13.76 22.30
C SER A 277 -5.40 -15.20 22.37
N LEU A 278 -5.81 -15.86 21.28
CA LEU A 278 -6.42 -17.19 21.38
C LEU A 278 -5.47 -18.25 21.99
N PRO A 279 -4.18 -18.35 21.60
CA PRO A 279 -3.24 -19.26 22.25
C PRO A 279 -2.98 -18.89 23.71
N ALA A 280 -2.92 -17.59 24.02
CA ALA A 280 -2.74 -17.09 25.38
C ALA A 280 -3.95 -17.44 26.27
N ILE A 281 -5.16 -17.29 25.76
CA ILE A 281 -6.40 -17.67 26.44
C ILE A 281 -6.42 -19.18 26.72
N TYR A 282 -6.02 -20.01 25.76
CA TYR A 282 -5.89 -21.46 25.97
C TYR A 282 -4.94 -21.77 27.13
N ILE A 283 -3.74 -21.16 27.12
CA ILE A 283 -2.75 -21.34 28.20
C ILE A 283 -3.32 -20.91 29.56
N ALA A 284 -4.01 -19.77 29.63
CA ALA A 284 -4.62 -19.28 30.87
C ALA A 284 -5.74 -20.20 31.39
N VAL A 285 -6.62 -20.68 30.51
CA VAL A 285 -7.72 -21.58 30.88
C VAL A 285 -7.18 -22.92 31.37
N ILE A 286 -6.30 -23.57 30.61
CA ILE A 286 -5.81 -24.90 30.96
C ILE A 286 -4.82 -24.85 32.14
N GLY A 287 -3.99 -23.81 32.21
CA GLY A 287 -2.96 -23.67 33.23
C GLY A 287 -3.45 -23.13 34.57
N PHE A 288 -4.46 -22.25 34.58
CA PHE A 288 -4.85 -21.50 35.80
C PHE A 288 -6.35 -21.49 36.09
N HIS A 289 -7.22 -21.54 35.08
CA HIS A 289 -8.64 -21.23 35.22
C HIS A 289 -9.55 -22.25 34.52
N PHE A 290 -9.41 -23.53 34.89
CA PHE A 290 -10.15 -24.61 34.25
C PHE A 290 -11.66 -24.52 34.52
N GLU A 291 -12.06 -23.83 35.58
CA GLU A 291 -13.46 -23.67 36.00
C GLU A 291 -14.28 -22.75 35.08
N VAL A 292 -13.61 -22.00 34.20
CA VAL A 292 -14.28 -21.13 33.21
C VAL A 292 -14.95 -21.97 32.10
N LEU A 293 -14.51 -23.22 31.92
CA LEU A 293 -15.08 -24.10 30.90
C LEU A 293 -16.47 -24.58 31.33
N PRO A 294 -17.45 -24.62 30.40
CA PRO A 294 -18.72 -25.30 30.63
C PRO A 294 -18.50 -26.76 31.07
N ASN A 295 -19.30 -27.25 32.02
CA ASN A 295 -19.16 -28.60 32.58
C ASN A 295 -19.13 -29.71 31.52
N GLU A 296 -19.85 -29.53 30.41
CA GLU A 296 -19.90 -30.46 29.28
C GLU A 296 -18.55 -30.57 28.54
N LEU A 297 -17.72 -29.50 28.57
CA LEU A 297 -16.43 -29.43 27.89
C LEU A 297 -15.25 -29.78 28.81
N ILE A 298 -15.42 -29.72 30.12
CA ILE A 298 -14.40 -30.04 31.13
C ILE A 298 -13.84 -31.46 30.91
N LEU A 299 -14.72 -32.46 30.82
CA LEU A 299 -14.30 -33.87 30.74
C LEU A 299 -13.60 -34.20 29.40
N PRO A 300 -14.15 -33.81 28.22
CA PRO A 300 -13.46 -34.02 26.94
C PRO A 300 -12.10 -33.31 26.87
N ILE A 301 -12.02 -32.05 27.32
CA ILE A 301 -10.76 -31.28 27.29
C ILE A 301 -9.75 -31.90 28.24
N LYS A 302 -10.14 -32.26 29.47
CA LYS A 302 -9.25 -32.94 30.43
C LYS A 302 -8.71 -34.24 29.85
N ASN A 303 -9.56 -35.05 29.21
CA ASN A 303 -9.12 -36.29 28.56
C ASN A 303 -8.20 -36.04 27.36
N SER A 304 -8.34 -34.90 26.67
CA SER A 304 -7.47 -34.56 25.53
C SER A 304 -6.06 -34.12 25.94
N ILE A 305 -5.90 -33.67 27.19
CA ILE A 305 -4.60 -33.28 27.75
C ILE A 305 -4.00 -34.36 28.66
N THR A 306 -4.78 -35.34 29.12
CA THR A 306 -4.26 -36.47 29.90
C THR A 306 -3.32 -37.32 29.06
N GLY A 307 -2.09 -37.49 29.52
CA GLY A 307 -1.04 -38.24 28.82
C GLY A 307 -0.08 -37.37 28.01
N ILE A 308 -0.32 -36.06 27.91
CA ILE A 308 0.60 -35.13 27.28
C ILE A 308 1.71 -34.75 28.28
N PRO A 309 2.98 -34.88 27.90
CA PRO A 309 4.11 -34.67 28.83
C PRO A 309 4.46 -33.19 29.03
N TYR A 310 3.86 -32.28 28.27
CA TYR A 310 4.24 -30.86 28.22
C TYR A 310 3.21 -29.95 28.89
N PRO A 311 3.66 -28.85 29.53
CA PRO A 311 2.75 -27.81 29.97
C PRO A 311 2.12 -27.08 28.78
N PRO A 312 0.93 -26.45 28.96
CA PRO A 312 0.20 -25.78 27.87
C PRO A 312 1.02 -24.73 27.11
N LEU A 313 1.91 -24.00 27.79
CA LEU A 313 2.81 -23.04 27.15
C LEU A 313 3.74 -23.73 26.16
N LEU A 314 4.38 -24.84 26.55
CA LEU A 314 5.36 -25.52 25.71
C LEU A 314 4.67 -26.20 24.53
N GLU A 315 3.51 -26.79 24.76
CA GLU A 315 2.63 -27.34 23.74
C GLU A 315 2.29 -26.28 22.66
N ALA A 316 1.85 -25.10 23.11
CA ALA A 316 1.54 -23.99 22.22
C ALA A 316 2.78 -23.46 21.47
N LEU A 317 3.91 -23.31 22.15
CA LEU A 317 5.17 -22.85 21.52
C LEU A 317 5.62 -23.80 20.42
N ILE A 318 5.59 -25.11 20.65
CA ILE A 318 5.98 -26.11 19.64
C ILE A 318 5.07 -26.00 18.42
N MET A 319 3.75 -25.92 18.60
CA MET A 319 2.81 -25.79 17.48
C MET A 319 2.96 -24.48 16.73
N GLU A 320 3.05 -23.35 17.43
CA GLU A 320 3.18 -22.02 16.82
C GLU A 320 4.50 -21.91 16.04
N LEU A 321 5.61 -22.40 16.60
CA LEU A 321 6.89 -22.45 15.88
C LEU A 321 6.83 -23.38 14.67
N THR A 322 6.15 -24.52 14.78
CA THR A 322 5.96 -25.44 13.64
C THR A 322 5.20 -24.75 12.51
N LEU A 323 4.14 -24.00 12.82
CA LEU A 323 3.42 -23.21 11.82
C LEU A 323 4.28 -22.13 11.17
N GLU A 324 5.08 -21.40 11.94
CA GLU A 324 5.99 -20.38 11.38
C GLU A 324 7.03 -21.03 10.46
N LEU A 325 7.58 -22.20 10.82
CA LEU A 325 8.50 -22.95 9.97
C LEU A 325 7.85 -23.38 8.65
N ILE A 326 6.63 -23.91 8.71
CA ILE A 326 5.86 -24.31 7.51
C ILE A 326 5.61 -23.09 6.61
N ARG A 327 5.24 -21.96 7.21
CA ARG A 327 4.95 -20.71 6.48
C ARG A 327 6.20 -20.16 5.81
N GLU A 328 7.31 -20.04 6.54
CA GLU A 328 8.57 -19.50 6.02
C GLU A 328 9.14 -20.38 4.90
N ALA A 329 8.99 -21.70 5.01
CA ALA A 329 9.30 -22.62 3.92
C ALA A 329 8.35 -22.40 2.72
N GLY A 330 7.05 -22.28 2.98
CA GLY A 330 6.02 -22.17 1.95
C GLY A 330 6.14 -20.92 1.07
N ILE A 331 6.52 -19.77 1.63
CA ILE A 331 6.65 -18.51 0.87
C ILE A 331 7.88 -18.48 -0.05
N ARG A 332 8.91 -19.29 0.23
CA ARG A 332 10.17 -19.32 -0.55
C ARG A 332 10.15 -20.33 -1.68
N LEU A 333 9.17 -21.23 -1.68
CA LEU A 333 9.08 -22.33 -2.64
C LEU A 333 8.11 -22.01 -3.77
N PRO A 334 8.31 -22.60 -4.96
CA PRO A 334 7.32 -22.54 -6.03
C PRO A 334 5.94 -22.94 -5.52
N THR A 335 4.89 -22.29 -6.02
CA THR A 335 3.51 -22.41 -5.50
C THR A 335 3.02 -23.85 -5.34
N THR A 336 3.37 -24.75 -6.27
CA THR A 336 3.02 -26.18 -6.20
C THR A 336 3.70 -26.91 -5.04
N ILE A 337 4.96 -26.59 -4.75
CA ILE A 337 5.72 -27.18 -3.64
C ILE A 337 5.29 -26.54 -2.32
N GLY A 338 5.07 -25.22 -2.30
CA GLY A 338 4.57 -24.49 -1.12
C GLY A 338 3.21 -25.03 -0.65
N GLN A 339 2.28 -25.29 -1.57
CA GLN A 339 1.00 -25.95 -1.25
C GLN A 339 1.20 -27.34 -0.65
N THR A 340 2.13 -28.13 -1.21
CA THR A 340 2.43 -29.48 -0.72
C THR A 340 3.00 -29.43 0.71
N ILE A 341 3.93 -28.52 1.01
CA ILE A 341 4.45 -28.33 2.36
C ILE A 341 3.36 -27.88 3.32
N GLY A 342 2.44 -27.01 2.88
CA GLY A 342 1.28 -26.65 3.69
C GLY A 342 0.41 -27.86 4.05
N ILE A 343 0.15 -28.76 3.10
CA ILE A 343 -0.63 -29.99 3.34
C ILE A 343 0.13 -30.97 4.25
N VAL A 344 1.40 -31.23 3.95
CA VAL A 344 2.23 -32.15 4.76
C VAL A 344 2.42 -31.59 6.17
N GLY A 345 2.73 -30.30 6.29
CA GLY A 345 2.92 -29.63 7.57
C GLY A 345 1.64 -29.53 8.39
N GLY A 346 0.51 -29.17 7.77
CA GLY A 346 -0.76 -29.03 8.47
C GLY A 346 -1.37 -30.37 8.87
N LEU A 347 -1.43 -31.33 7.95
CA LEU A 347 -2.13 -32.60 8.15
C LEU A 347 -1.22 -33.70 8.68
N VAL A 348 -0.05 -33.93 8.05
CA VAL A 348 0.81 -35.07 8.42
C VAL A 348 1.52 -34.80 9.73
N ILE A 349 2.13 -33.62 9.90
CA ILE A 349 2.79 -33.27 11.16
C ILE A 349 1.75 -33.10 12.27
N GLY A 350 0.64 -32.40 11.99
CA GLY A 350 -0.46 -32.24 12.96
C GLY A 350 -1.01 -33.58 13.47
N ASP A 351 -1.37 -34.49 12.57
CA ASP A 351 -1.90 -35.81 12.93
C ASP A 351 -0.85 -36.70 13.62
N ALA A 352 0.40 -36.69 13.14
CA ALA A 352 1.48 -37.48 13.73
C ALA A 352 1.80 -37.07 15.17
N ILE A 353 1.90 -35.76 15.43
CA ILE A 353 2.25 -35.26 16.77
C ILE A 353 1.09 -35.51 17.76
N VAL A 354 -0.15 -35.39 17.30
CA VAL A 354 -1.34 -35.75 18.09
C VAL A 354 -1.35 -37.24 18.42
N LYS A 355 -1.15 -38.11 17.43
CA LYS A 355 -1.13 -39.57 17.64
C LYS A 355 0.04 -40.03 18.52
N ALA A 356 1.17 -39.33 18.44
CA ALA A 356 2.31 -39.56 19.31
C ALA A 356 2.08 -39.08 20.76
N GLY A 357 0.96 -38.40 21.04
CA GLY A 357 0.62 -37.92 22.37
C GLY A 357 1.47 -36.73 22.84
N PHE A 358 2.17 -36.06 21.92
CA PHE A 358 2.98 -34.89 22.26
C PHE A 358 2.15 -33.61 22.37
N ILE A 359 1.03 -33.53 21.65
CA ILE A 359 0.17 -32.34 21.57
C ILE A 359 -1.30 -32.76 21.55
N SER A 360 -2.15 -31.97 22.19
CA SER A 360 -3.59 -32.21 22.36
C SER A 360 -4.35 -31.85 21.11
N ASN A 361 -5.47 -32.55 20.91
CA ASN A 361 -6.45 -32.19 19.90
C ASN A 361 -6.94 -30.75 20.06
N THR A 362 -7.10 -30.29 21.31
CA THR A 362 -7.56 -28.94 21.62
C THR A 362 -6.56 -27.87 21.20
N MET A 363 -5.27 -28.09 21.42
CA MET A 363 -4.22 -27.15 20.99
C MET A 363 -4.12 -27.06 19.47
N VAL A 364 -4.26 -28.19 18.76
CA VAL A 364 -4.27 -28.18 17.28
C VAL A 364 -5.42 -27.33 16.75
N ILE A 365 -6.62 -27.43 17.34
CA ILE A 365 -7.77 -26.60 16.96
C ILE A 365 -7.48 -25.11 17.24
N VAL A 366 -6.93 -24.79 18.41
CA VAL A 366 -6.56 -23.40 18.79
C VAL A 366 -5.59 -22.80 17.79
N VAL A 367 -4.54 -23.55 17.43
CA VAL A 367 -3.49 -23.12 16.50
C VAL A 367 -4.04 -22.96 15.09
N ALA A 368 -4.88 -23.89 14.62
CA ALA A 368 -5.53 -23.78 13.31
C ALA A 368 -6.41 -22.54 13.19
N LEU A 369 -7.24 -22.24 14.20
CA LEU A 369 -8.06 -21.03 14.23
C LEU A 369 -7.22 -19.76 14.29
N THR A 370 -6.16 -19.77 15.08
CA THR A 370 -5.21 -18.65 15.20
C THR A 370 -4.51 -18.38 13.86
N ALA A 371 -4.09 -19.44 13.15
CA ALA A 371 -3.48 -19.34 11.84
C ALA A 371 -4.44 -18.72 10.80
N ILE A 372 -5.68 -19.23 10.73
CA ILE A 372 -6.72 -18.68 9.86
C ILE A 372 -6.95 -17.20 10.17
N ALA A 373 -7.10 -16.84 11.44
CA ALA A 373 -7.28 -15.45 11.87
C ALA A 373 -6.11 -14.53 11.46
N SER A 374 -4.88 -15.06 11.48
CA SER A 374 -3.66 -14.34 11.10
C SER A 374 -3.52 -14.09 9.59
N PHE A 375 -4.10 -14.95 8.74
CA PHE A 375 -4.06 -14.82 7.28
C PHE A 375 -5.14 -13.88 6.71
N ILE A 376 -6.15 -13.55 7.51
CA ILE A 376 -7.22 -12.62 7.13
C ILE A 376 -6.71 -11.16 7.04
N VAL A 377 -5.57 -10.86 7.67
CA VAL A 377 -4.96 -9.52 7.68
C VAL A 377 -4.39 -9.20 6.29
N PRO A 378 -4.86 -8.15 5.59
CA PRO A 378 -4.48 -7.86 4.21
C PRO A 378 -3.01 -7.48 4.02
N SER A 379 -2.42 -6.82 5.02
CA SER A 379 -1.01 -6.41 4.99
C SER A 379 -0.12 -7.49 5.60
N SER A 380 0.90 -7.91 4.84
CA SER A 380 1.91 -8.86 5.30
C SER A 380 2.69 -8.33 6.51
N GLU A 381 3.06 -7.04 6.48
CA GLU A 381 3.79 -6.39 7.57
C GLU A 381 3.00 -6.40 8.87
N MET A 382 1.72 -5.99 8.83
CA MET A 382 0.84 -6.05 10.00
C MET A 382 0.66 -7.50 10.49
N SER A 383 0.55 -8.46 9.58
CA SER A 383 0.49 -9.88 9.93
C SER A 383 1.76 -10.34 10.66
N ASN A 384 2.94 -9.81 10.33
CA ASN A 384 4.20 -10.12 11.02
C ASN A 384 4.21 -9.56 12.45
N SER A 385 3.76 -8.32 12.64
CA SER A 385 3.63 -7.67 13.95
C SER A 385 2.76 -8.49 14.92
N ILE A 386 1.62 -8.96 14.43
CA ILE A 386 0.65 -9.76 15.20
C ILE A 386 1.28 -11.08 15.66
N ARG A 387 2.06 -11.73 14.80
CA ARG A 387 2.72 -13.01 15.11
C ARG A 387 3.80 -12.85 16.18
N LEU A 388 4.56 -11.76 16.13
CA LEU A 388 5.55 -11.46 17.17
C LEU A 388 4.87 -11.16 18.52
N LEU A 389 3.80 -10.37 18.52
CA LEU A 389 3.05 -10.05 19.74
C LEU A 389 2.40 -11.27 20.38
N ARG A 390 1.96 -12.26 19.59
CA ARG A 390 1.35 -13.51 20.07
C ARG A 390 2.23 -14.20 21.12
N PHE A 391 3.54 -14.31 20.86
CA PHE A 391 4.47 -14.95 21.80
C PHE A 391 4.57 -14.19 23.13
N CYS A 392 4.56 -12.86 23.10
CA CYS A 392 4.54 -12.04 24.31
C CYS A 392 3.28 -12.31 25.15
N PHE A 393 2.12 -12.39 24.50
CA PHE A 393 0.84 -12.68 25.16
C PHE A 393 0.82 -14.10 25.74
N MET A 394 1.38 -15.09 25.05
CA MET A 394 1.49 -16.46 25.55
C MET A 394 2.35 -16.54 26.83
N ILE A 395 3.48 -15.84 26.86
CA ILE A 395 4.37 -15.79 28.02
C ILE A 395 3.68 -15.09 29.20
N ALA A 396 2.99 -13.98 28.95
CA ALA A 396 2.23 -13.28 29.98
C ALA A 396 1.09 -14.15 30.55
N ALA A 397 0.37 -14.87 29.70
CA ALA A 397 -0.67 -15.82 30.13
C ALA A 397 -0.10 -16.98 30.95
N ALA A 398 1.07 -17.49 30.57
CA ALA A 398 1.72 -18.59 31.28
C ALA A 398 2.25 -18.21 32.67
N THR A 399 2.47 -16.92 32.94
CA THR A 399 3.00 -16.44 34.23
C THR A 399 1.89 -16.12 35.23
N ILE A 400 0.83 -15.43 34.80
CA ILE A 400 -0.23 -14.92 35.68
C ILE A 400 -1.65 -15.08 35.10
N GLY A 401 -1.85 -16.01 34.16
CA GLY A 401 -3.18 -16.36 33.63
C GLY A 401 -3.87 -15.19 32.92
N PHE A 402 -5.17 -15.02 33.15
CA PHE A 402 -5.95 -13.95 32.51
C PHE A 402 -5.46 -12.55 32.84
N LEU A 403 -4.88 -12.34 34.03
CA LEU A 403 -4.32 -11.05 34.42
C LEU A 403 -3.14 -10.66 33.51
N GLY A 404 -2.32 -11.63 33.08
CA GLY A 404 -1.22 -11.37 32.16
C GLY A 404 -1.71 -10.94 30.78
N ILE A 405 -2.79 -11.56 30.31
CA ILE A 405 -3.43 -11.21 29.04
C ILE A 405 -4.00 -9.78 29.11
N THR A 406 -4.70 -9.43 30.19
CA THR A 406 -5.27 -8.07 30.34
C THR A 406 -4.17 -7.02 30.45
N CYS A 407 -3.10 -7.26 31.23
CA CYS A 407 -1.94 -6.37 31.29
C CYS A 407 -1.27 -6.21 29.92
N SER A 408 -1.13 -7.31 29.15
CA SER A 408 -0.56 -7.26 27.80
C SER A 408 -1.42 -6.41 26.85
N PHE A 409 -2.74 -6.53 26.91
CA PHE A 409 -3.65 -5.65 26.17
C PHE A 409 -3.55 -4.19 26.59
N MET A 410 -3.41 -3.90 27.89
CA MET A 410 -3.22 -2.53 28.37
C MET A 410 -1.94 -1.93 27.80
N ILE A 411 -0.81 -2.64 27.89
CA ILE A 411 0.47 -2.21 27.34
C ILE A 411 0.36 -1.98 25.83
N LEU A 412 -0.30 -2.91 25.12
CA LEU A 412 -0.53 -2.81 23.68
C LEU A 412 -1.31 -1.55 23.30
N ILE A 413 -2.42 -1.26 23.99
CA ILE A 413 -3.24 -0.08 23.73
C ILE A 413 -2.47 1.20 24.06
N ILE A 414 -1.75 1.24 25.18
CA ILE A 414 -0.90 2.38 25.55
C ILE A 414 0.14 2.65 24.46
N HIS A 415 0.79 1.60 23.95
CA HIS A 415 1.76 1.71 22.86
C HIS A 415 1.13 2.26 21.59
N LEU A 416 -0.02 1.70 21.16
CA LEU A 416 -0.75 2.16 19.98
C LEU A 416 -1.18 3.64 20.09
N CYS A 417 -1.61 4.09 21.26
CA CYS A 417 -1.99 5.48 21.51
C CYS A 417 -0.81 6.45 21.52
N LYS A 418 0.41 5.98 21.85
CA LYS A 418 1.63 6.79 21.86
C LYS A 418 2.28 6.88 20.48
N LEU A 419 2.06 5.90 19.62
CA LEU A 419 2.62 5.87 18.27
C LEU A 419 2.08 7.00 17.40
N GLU A 420 2.97 7.54 16.57
CA GLU A 420 2.67 8.52 15.55
C GLU A 420 3.16 8.00 14.18
N SER A 421 2.56 8.51 13.11
CA SER A 421 2.99 8.32 11.73
C SER A 421 3.03 9.69 11.06
N PHE A 422 4.24 10.20 10.86
CA PHE A 422 4.56 11.52 10.32
C PHE A 422 3.78 12.64 11.04
N GLY A 423 3.85 12.63 12.37
CA GLY A 423 3.19 13.62 13.24
C GLY A 423 1.67 13.45 13.38
N ARG A 424 1.09 12.38 12.83
CA ARG A 424 -0.32 12.04 13.03
C ARG A 424 -0.49 10.85 13.99
N PRO A 425 -1.45 10.89 14.93
CA PRO A 425 -1.68 9.78 15.87
C PRO A 425 -2.00 8.47 15.15
N TYR A 426 -1.24 7.42 15.43
CA TYR A 426 -1.35 6.12 14.74
C TYR A 426 -2.67 5.40 15.05
N PHE A 427 -3.27 5.66 16.23
CA PHE A 427 -4.55 5.06 16.63
C PHE A 427 -5.77 5.95 16.33
N PHE A 428 -5.59 6.99 15.52
CA PHE A 428 -6.72 7.77 14.98
C PHE A 428 -7.62 6.87 14.13
N PRO A 429 -8.96 6.99 14.20
CA PRO A 429 -9.78 7.97 14.93
C PRO A 429 -10.26 7.51 16.31
N VAL A 430 -9.69 6.46 16.89
CA VAL A 430 -10.06 6.00 18.24
C VAL A 430 -9.39 6.85 19.30
N ALA A 431 -8.12 7.19 19.10
CA ALA A 431 -7.38 8.12 19.95
C ALA A 431 -6.55 9.08 19.07
N PRO A 432 -6.86 10.41 19.08
CA PRO A 432 -7.98 11.06 19.75
C PRO A 432 -9.33 10.64 19.14
N LEU A 433 -10.36 10.58 19.98
CA LEU A 433 -11.65 10.06 19.58
C LEU A 433 -12.37 11.01 18.61
N ASN A 434 -12.56 10.56 17.37
CA ASN A 434 -13.28 11.30 16.33
C ASN A 434 -14.45 10.45 15.78
N PHE A 435 -15.66 10.80 16.22
CA PHE A 435 -16.89 10.11 15.82
C PHE A 435 -17.18 10.15 14.31
N LYS A 436 -16.71 11.19 13.59
CA LYS A 436 -16.89 11.25 12.13
C LYS A 436 -15.99 10.22 11.44
N GLY A 437 -14.72 10.13 11.87
CA GLY A 437 -13.76 9.15 11.34
C GLY A 437 -14.15 7.70 11.64
N LEU A 438 -14.57 7.42 12.88
CA LEU A 438 -15.01 6.08 13.33
C LEU A 438 -16.08 5.45 12.43
N LYS A 439 -16.98 6.29 11.89
CA LYS A 439 -18.10 5.88 11.03
C LYS A 439 -17.69 5.42 9.64
N ASP A 440 -16.48 5.69 9.17
CA ASP A 440 -15.96 5.14 7.90
C ASP A 440 -14.80 4.15 8.14
N THR A 441 -14.21 4.18 9.33
CA THR A 441 -13.18 3.24 9.76
C THR A 441 -13.75 1.85 10.07
N ILE A 442 -14.75 1.74 10.95
CA ILE A 442 -15.27 0.44 11.41
C ILE A 442 -16.38 -0.09 10.49
N ILE A 443 -17.32 0.76 10.10
CA ILE A 443 -18.43 0.43 9.20
C ILE A 443 -18.25 1.27 7.94
N ARG A 444 -18.37 0.68 6.74
CA ARG A 444 -18.30 1.45 5.50
C ARG A 444 -19.64 2.14 5.24
N LYS A 445 -19.66 3.46 5.10
CA LYS A 445 -20.86 4.18 4.65
C LYS A 445 -21.10 4.04 3.14
N LYS A 446 -22.34 4.30 2.70
CA LYS A 446 -22.67 4.38 1.26
C LYS A 446 -21.88 5.50 0.60
N LEU A 447 -21.24 5.21 -0.55
CA LEU A 447 -20.45 6.20 -1.31
C LEU A 447 -21.33 7.28 -1.96
N CYS A 448 -22.52 6.91 -2.44
CA CYS A 448 -23.47 7.87 -3.03
C CYS A 448 -24.10 8.73 -1.93
N GLY A 449 -23.74 10.02 -1.86
CA GLY A 449 -24.19 10.98 -0.84
C GLY A 449 -23.07 11.61 0.02
N ARG A 450 -21.80 11.29 -0.22
CA ARG A 450 -20.64 11.78 0.56
C ARG A 450 -20.32 13.28 0.36
N ASN A 451 -20.83 13.93 -0.69
CA ASN A 451 -20.51 15.31 -1.07
C ASN A 451 -21.23 16.40 -0.23
N LYS A 452 -21.53 16.18 1.06
CA LYS A 452 -22.27 17.15 1.89
C LYS A 452 -21.72 17.42 3.29
N GLU A 453 -20.51 16.96 3.64
CA GLU A 453 -19.94 17.25 4.98
C GLU A 453 -18.48 17.68 4.96
#